data_AF-A0A3D1ISY6-F1
#
_entry.id   AF-A0A3D1ISY6-F1
#
_cell.length_a   1.000
_cell.length_b   1.000
_cell.length_c   1.000
_cell.angle_alpha   90.00
_cell.angle_beta   90.00
_cell.angle_gamma   90.00
#
_symmetry.space_group_name_H-M   'P 1'
#
loop_
_entity.id
_entity.type
_entity.pdbx_description
1 polymer ?
#
loop_
_entity_poly.entity_id
_entity_poly.type
_entity_poly.pdbx_seq_one_letter_code
_entity_poly.pdbx_strand_id
1 'polypeptide(L)'
;MIHILRDGQQFGPYTLEEINAYLADGSLLPSDQAWYEGLPEWIPLTEVPGLAFLAQPVPSPVVTGVVASGGSGKRKKLLIGIAAGVVVLAGGAFAGMHFLGGEKESEKPVGTSANKEQGDGGSVENAPTTGEAMTFSTVEGIFRKYRCMECHNSKESNKVEADLDFSFPTTTRAFTSPNQQGNPATAPLVLAITPGAGRPMPPNGPMISKGEVQQIMDWIAAGAKF
;
A
#
# COMPACT_ATOMS: atom_id res chain seq x y z
N MET A 1 7.40 14.31 -4.96
CA MET A 1 8.04 15.11 -3.89
C MET A 1 7.17 15.00 -2.65
N ILE A 2 7.74 14.52 -1.55
CA ILE A 2 7.02 14.21 -0.30
C ILE A 2 7.62 15.04 0.82
N HIS A 3 6.80 15.76 1.56
CA HIS A 3 7.18 16.49 2.77
C HIS A 3 7.01 15.61 4.00
N ILE A 4 7.87 15.80 4.99
CA ILE A 4 7.83 15.07 6.26
C ILE A 4 7.57 16.05 7.41
N LEU A 5 6.76 15.66 8.38
CA LEU A 5 6.47 16.42 9.59
C LEU A 5 6.81 15.57 10.83
N ARG A 6 7.71 16.09 11.67
CA ARG A 6 8.06 15.52 12.97
C ARG A 6 8.12 16.63 14.02
N ASP A 7 7.45 16.44 15.15
CA ASP A 7 7.43 17.38 16.28
C ASP A 7 7.05 18.82 15.89
N GLY A 8 6.16 18.97 14.89
CA GLY A 8 5.73 20.27 14.37
C GLY A 8 6.72 20.95 13.43
N GLN A 9 7.85 20.31 13.11
CA GLN A 9 8.82 20.79 12.13
C GLN A 9 8.68 20.04 10.81
N GLN A 10 8.61 20.80 9.71
CA GLN A 10 8.51 20.27 8.36
C GLN A 10 9.90 20.12 7.72
N PHE A 11 10.12 19.01 7.01
CA PHE A 11 11.34 18.65 6.31
C PHE A 11 11.04 18.32 4.84
N GLY A 12 12.07 18.38 4.00
CA GLY A 12 11.98 18.12 2.56
C GLY A 12 11.53 19.34 1.74
N PRO A 13 10.96 19.13 0.54
CA PRO A 13 10.45 17.85 0.07
C PRO A 13 11.55 16.88 -0.37
N TYR A 14 11.29 15.60 -0.21
CA TYR A 14 12.17 14.50 -0.60
C TYR A 14 11.56 13.67 -1.74
N THR A 15 12.43 12.99 -2.47
CA THR A 15 12.08 11.88 -3.36
C THR A 15 11.77 10.63 -2.54
N LEU A 16 11.15 9.64 -3.19
CA LEU A 16 10.82 8.37 -2.54
C LEU A 16 12.09 7.58 -2.21
N GLU A 17 13.11 7.68 -3.07
CA GLU A 17 14.44 7.11 -2.89
C GLU A 17 15.15 7.70 -1.66
N GLU A 18 15.12 9.03 -1.49
CA GLU A 18 15.71 9.69 -0.32
C GLU A 18 15.00 9.30 0.98
N ILE A 19 13.68 9.21 0.98
CA ILE A 19 12.93 8.77 2.17
C ILE A 19 13.30 7.33 2.52
N ASN A 20 13.43 6.45 1.53
CA ASN A 20 13.89 5.08 1.76
C ASN A 20 15.32 5.04 2.33
N ALA A 21 16.22 5.92 1.87
CA ALA A 21 17.55 6.04 2.44
C ALA A 21 17.51 6.51 3.90
N TYR A 22 16.70 7.53 4.22
CA TYR A 22 16.55 8.04 5.59
C TYR A 22 15.80 7.09 6.53
N LEU A 23 14.93 6.23 6.01
CA LEU A 23 14.32 5.15 6.77
C LEU A 23 15.35 4.05 7.09
N ALA A 24 16.23 3.76 6.13
CA ALA A 24 17.29 2.75 6.30
C ALA A 24 18.38 3.22 7.29
N ASP A 25 18.72 4.50 7.30
CA ASP A 25 19.69 5.08 8.25
C ASP A 25 19.09 5.41 9.62
N GLY A 26 17.76 5.41 9.75
CA GLY A 26 17.02 5.68 10.98
C GLY A 26 16.80 7.16 11.30
N SER A 27 17.13 8.07 10.38
CA SER A 27 16.87 9.51 10.50
C SER A 27 15.39 9.83 10.36
N LEU A 28 14.68 9.10 9.49
CA LEU A 28 13.22 9.08 9.42
C LEU A 28 12.67 7.86 10.15
N LEU A 29 11.50 8.03 10.77
CA LEU A 29 10.82 7.02 11.55
C LEU A 29 9.49 6.69 10.88
N PRO A 30 9.02 5.43 10.96
CA PRO A 30 7.72 5.05 10.41
C PRO A 30 6.55 5.86 10.98
N SER A 31 6.71 6.37 12.20
CA SER A 31 5.73 7.22 12.90
C SER A 31 5.70 8.67 12.44
N ASP A 32 6.64 9.10 11.58
CA ASP A 32 6.60 10.45 11.05
C ASP A 32 5.38 10.65 10.17
N GLN A 33 4.95 11.91 10.04
CA GLN A 33 3.89 12.25 9.12
C GLN A 33 4.47 12.66 7.77
N ALA A 34 3.74 12.35 6.71
CA ALA A 34 4.09 12.61 5.33
C ALA A 34 2.93 13.29 4.62
N TRP A 35 3.26 14.19 3.70
CA TRP A 35 2.29 14.80 2.82
C TRP A 35 2.90 14.98 1.43
N TYR A 36 2.08 14.78 0.41
CA TYR A 36 2.42 15.06 -0.98
C TYR A 36 1.20 15.63 -1.68
N GLU A 37 1.45 16.29 -2.82
CA GLU A 37 0.41 16.96 -3.59
C GLU A 37 -0.75 15.99 -3.92
N GLY A 38 -1.98 16.42 -3.62
CA GLY A 38 -3.19 15.62 -3.81
C GLY A 38 -3.73 14.94 -2.55
N LEU A 39 -2.99 14.98 -1.43
CA LEU A 39 -3.54 14.54 -0.15
C LEU A 39 -4.30 15.66 0.58
N PRO A 40 -5.47 15.35 1.17
CA PRO A 40 -6.24 16.35 1.93
C PRO A 40 -5.61 16.66 3.30
N GLU A 41 -4.81 15.75 3.84
CA GLU A 41 -4.18 15.86 5.14
C GLU A 41 -2.85 15.08 5.19
N TRP A 42 -2.08 15.32 6.26
CA TRP A 42 -0.86 14.56 6.54
C TRP A 42 -1.22 13.13 6.95
N ILE A 43 -0.54 12.15 6.36
CA ILE A 43 -0.73 10.73 6.65
C ILE A 43 0.53 10.17 7.32
N PRO A 44 0.45 9.10 8.11
CA PRO A 44 1.64 8.40 8.60
C PRO A 44 2.55 7.97 7.45
N LEU A 45 3.87 7.99 7.67
CA LEU A 45 4.86 7.61 6.66
C LEU A 45 4.59 6.17 6.17
N THR A 46 4.13 5.28 7.05
CA THR A 46 3.71 3.90 6.73
C THR A 46 2.62 3.77 5.67
N GLU A 47 1.85 4.83 5.43
CA GLU A 47 0.76 4.84 4.45
C GLU A 47 1.18 5.41 3.10
N VAL A 48 2.40 5.94 2.98
CA VAL A 48 2.93 6.45 1.71
C VAL A 48 3.30 5.27 0.80
N PRO A 49 2.67 5.17 -0.39
CA PRO A 49 2.96 4.08 -1.32
C PRO A 49 4.43 4.05 -1.75
N GLY A 50 5.02 2.85 -1.78
CA GLY A 50 6.38 2.62 -2.27
C GLY A 50 7.51 2.83 -1.25
N LEU A 51 7.19 3.17 0.01
CA LEU A 51 8.18 3.19 1.09
C LEU A 51 8.46 1.80 1.64
N ALA A 52 9.74 1.51 1.88
CA ALA A 52 10.24 0.26 2.41
C ALA A 52 10.46 0.37 3.93
N PHE A 53 9.49 -0.10 4.71
CA PHE A 53 9.64 -0.23 6.17
C PHE A 53 10.35 -1.54 6.48
N LEU A 54 11.68 -1.51 6.50
CA LEU A 54 12.43 -2.59 7.11
C LEU A 54 12.06 -2.60 8.59
N ALA A 55 11.31 -3.61 9.03
CA ALA A 55 11.15 -3.89 10.45
C ALA A 55 12.57 -4.10 10.99
N GLN A 56 13.09 -3.10 11.68
CA GLN A 56 14.41 -3.23 12.28
C GLN A 56 14.33 -4.41 13.25
N PRO A 57 15.24 -5.39 13.16
CA PRO A 57 15.32 -6.42 14.18
C PRO A 57 15.61 -5.70 15.50
N VAL A 58 14.64 -5.76 16.43
CA VAL A 58 14.90 -5.39 17.81
C VAL A 58 16.13 -6.19 18.25
N PRO A 59 17.25 -5.56 18.64
CA PRO A 59 18.37 -6.33 19.15
C PRO A 59 17.87 -7.10 20.37
N SER A 60 17.88 -8.43 20.26
CA SER A 60 17.60 -9.31 21.39
C SER A 60 18.55 -8.92 22.52
N PRO A 61 18.09 -8.77 23.77
CA PRO A 61 18.98 -8.48 24.87
C PRO A 61 19.97 -9.63 24.99
N VAL A 62 21.23 -9.36 24.67
CA VAL A 62 22.36 -10.26 24.89
C VAL A 62 22.41 -10.51 26.39
N VAL A 63 22.03 -11.71 26.82
CA VAL A 63 22.24 -12.17 28.20
C VAL A 63 23.72 -12.49 28.32
N THR A 64 24.54 -11.46 28.54
CA THR A 64 25.92 -11.63 29.02
C THR A 64 25.91 -11.31 30.49
N GLY A 65 25.91 -12.36 31.31
CA GLY A 65 26.19 -12.24 32.72
C GLY A 65 27.64 -11.80 32.92
N VAL A 66 27.81 -10.58 33.44
CA VAL A 66 28.97 -10.20 34.25
C VAL A 66 28.48 -9.36 35.42
N VAL A 67 28.85 -9.82 36.60
CA VAL A 67 28.62 -9.18 37.90
C VAL A 67 29.54 -7.96 38.06
N ALA A 68 28.99 -6.83 38.51
CA ALA A 68 29.57 -5.80 39.40
C ALA A 68 28.64 -4.56 39.35
N SER A 69 27.82 -4.32 40.37
CA SER A 69 28.16 -3.61 41.62
C SER A 69 28.36 -2.10 41.47
N GLY A 70 27.40 -1.34 41.99
CA GLY A 70 27.63 -0.04 42.65
C GLY A 70 27.22 1.22 41.87
N GLY A 71 26.14 1.88 42.31
CA GLY A 71 25.85 3.26 41.86
C GLY A 71 24.43 3.74 42.12
N SER A 72 24.10 4.06 43.37
CA SER A 72 22.85 4.67 43.82
C SER A 72 22.60 6.06 43.21
N GLY A 73 21.41 6.28 42.61
CA GLY A 73 21.02 7.58 42.03
C GLY A 73 19.52 7.86 42.13
N LYS A 74 19.12 8.34 43.32
CA LYS A 74 17.88 9.01 43.76
C LYS A 74 16.81 9.40 42.70
N ARG A 75 15.57 8.97 43.00
CA ARG A 75 14.28 9.38 42.40
C ARG A 75 14.06 10.89 42.43
N LYS A 76 13.32 11.43 41.44
CA LYS A 76 12.45 12.61 41.62
C LYS A 76 11.24 12.55 40.69
N LYS A 77 10.08 12.28 41.30
CA LYS A 77 8.76 12.68 40.80
C LYS A 77 8.72 14.21 40.81
N LEU A 78 8.19 14.84 39.77
CA LEU A 78 7.72 16.20 39.87
C LEU A 78 6.30 16.28 39.30
N LEU A 79 5.36 16.43 40.24
CA LEU A 79 4.00 16.87 40.03
C LEU A 79 4.02 18.40 39.92
N ILE A 80 3.42 18.95 38.86
CA ILE A 80 2.88 20.31 38.79
C ILE A 80 1.70 20.18 37.80
N GLY A 81 0.44 20.55 38.06
CA GLY A 81 -0.12 21.41 39.07
C GLY A 81 -1.22 22.26 38.41
N ILE A 82 -2.46 21.75 38.42
CA ILE A 82 -3.73 22.44 38.74
C ILE A 82 -4.06 23.82 38.06
N ALA A 83 -5.20 23.80 37.34
CA ALA A 83 -6.39 24.67 37.44
C ALA A 83 -6.72 25.79 36.44
N ALA A 84 -8.05 25.88 36.31
CA ALA A 84 -8.93 27.00 35.96
C ALA A 84 -9.13 27.26 34.46
N GLY A 85 -10.34 27.26 33.90
CA GLY A 85 -11.68 27.22 34.47
C GLY A 85 -12.56 28.30 33.82
N VAL A 86 -13.76 27.88 33.36
CA VAL A 86 -15.01 28.67 33.25
C VAL A 86 -14.96 29.82 32.21
N VAL A 87 -15.91 29.97 31.28
CA VAL A 87 -17.18 30.68 31.49
C VAL A 87 -18.10 30.44 30.28
N VAL A 88 -19.26 29.86 30.58
CA VAL A 88 -20.53 29.91 29.85
C VAL A 88 -20.88 31.37 29.54
N LEU A 89 -21.42 31.70 28.36
CA LEU A 89 -22.58 32.61 28.29
C LEU A 89 -23.23 32.57 26.91
N ALA A 90 -24.47 32.10 26.94
CA ALA A 90 -25.45 32.18 25.88
C ALA A 90 -25.96 33.61 25.68
N GLY A 91 -26.50 33.87 24.48
CA GLY A 91 -27.61 34.80 24.29
C GLY A 91 -27.28 36.08 23.52
N GLY A 92 -27.97 36.29 22.40
CA GLY A 92 -27.99 37.58 21.72
C GLY A 92 -28.53 37.53 20.29
N ALA A 93 -29.85 37.39 20.16
CA ALA A 93 -30.60 37.47 18.91
C ALA A 93 -30.64 38.91 18.34
N PHE A 94 -30.62 39.05 17.01
CA PHE A 94 -31.31 40.09 16.22
C PHE A 94 -31.52 39.52 14.81
N ALA A 95 -32.72 39.09 14.44
CA ALA A 95 -33.88 39.87 13.99
C ALA A 95 -33.76 40.37 12.54
N GLY A 96 -34.74 39.97 11.71
CA GLY A 96 -35.13 40.70 10.51
C GLY A 96 -35.14 39.89 9.22
N MET A 97 -36.27 39.28 8.88
CA MET A 97 -37.18 39.85 7.88
C MET A 97 -38.33 38.88 7.61
N HIS A 98 -39.54 39.29 8.01
CA HIS A 98 -40.78 38.71 7.54
C HIS A 98 -40.96 39.07 6.06
N PHE A 99 -41.14 38.08 5.19
CA PHE A 99 -41.85 38.32 3.93
C PHE A 99 -42.76 37.14 3.59
N LEU A 100 -43.94 37.54 3.12
CA LEU A 100 -45.18 36.80 2.93
C LEU A 100 -45.10 35.60 1.97
N GLY A 101 -45.88 34.58 2.30
CA GLY A 101 -46.82 33.99 1.35
C GLY A 101 -46.38 32.69 0.70
N GLY A 102 -47.13 31.61 0.92
CA GLY A 102 -46.99 30.40 0.11
C GLY A 102 -47.39 29.11 0.81
N GLU A 103 -48.64 29.01 1.19
CA GLU A 103 -49.33 27.77 1.52
C GLU A 103 -49.15 26.77 0.37
N LYS A 104 -48.69 25.53 0.64
CA LYS A 104 -49.22 24.26 0.09
C LYS A 104 -48.74 23.06 0.91
N GLU A 105 -49.72 22.36 1.43
CA GLU A 105 -49.74 21.04 2.03
C GLU A 105 -49.41 19.93 1.01
N SER A 106 -48.63 18.91 1.37
CA SER A 106 -48.94 17.50 1.05
C SER A 106 -47.92 16.51 1.59
N GLU A 107 -48.44 15.46 2.22
CA GLU A 107 -47.78 14.29 2.75
C GLU A 107 -47.54 13.24 1.64
N LYS A 108 -46.37 12.58 1.63
CA LYS A 108 -46.19 11.09 1.68
C LYS A 108 -44.81 10.62 1.17
N PRO A 109 -44.32 9.46 1.67
CA PRO A 109 -42.98 8.96 1.44
C PRO A 109 -42.87 8.14 0.15
N VAL A 110 -41.75 8.29 -0.56
CA VAL A 110 -41.36 7.38 -1.65
C VAL A 110 -40.58 6.22 -1.04
N GLY A 111 -41.17 5.04 -1.17
CA GLY A 111 -40.57 3.77 -0.81
C GLY A 111 -39.55 3.27 -1.84
N THR A 112 -38.69 2.40 -1.32
CA THR A 112 -38.13 1.17 -1.90
C THR A 112 -37.97 1.10 -3.42
N SER A 113 -36.72 0.88 -3.83
CA SER A 113 -36.40 -0.04 -4.92
C SER A 113 -34.99 -0.57 -4.72
N ALA A 114 -34.92 -1.68 -3.98
CA ALA A 114 -33.88 -2.67 -4.20
C ALA A 114 -34.19 -3.36 -5.53
N ASN A 115 -33.23 -3.43 -6.44
CA ASN A 115 -33.25 -4.41 -7.52
C ASN A 115 -31.99 -5.26 -7.40
N LYS A 116 -32.21 -6.55 -7.22
CA LYS A 116 -31.22 -7.59 -7.07
C LYS A 116 -31.52 -8.62 -8.17
N GLU A 117 -30.43 -9.14 -8.73
CA GLU A 117 -30.34 -10.49 -9.34
C GLU A 117 -30.95 -10.66 -10.75
N GLN A 118 -30.42 -11.46 -11.68
CA GLN A 118 -29.29 -12.39 -11.72
C GLN A 118 -29.13 -12.93 -13.15
N GLY A 119 -28.00 -13.58 -13.40
CA GLY A 119 -27.85 -14.65 -14.41
C GLY A 119 -26.48 -14.54 -15.07
N ASP A 120 -25.67 -15.58 -15.22
CA ASP A 120 -25.76 -17.03 -15.00
C ASP A 120 -24.31 -17.52 -15.26
N GLY A 121 -23.69 -18.34 -14.42
CA GLY A 121 -23.72 -19.79 -14.61
C GLY A 121 -22.57 -20.26 -15.51
N GLY A 122 -21.41 -20.50 -14.90
CA GLY A 122 -20.22 -21.02 -15.57
C GLY A 122 -19.31 -21.73 -14.57
N SER A 123 -19.82 -22.82 -14.00
CA SER A 123 -19.09 -23.77 -13.18
C SER A 123 -18.00 -24.45 -14.00
N VAL A 124 -16.74 -24.20 -13.66
CA VAL A 124 -15.71 -25.23 -13.72
C VAL A 124 -14.99 -25.23 -12.39
N GLU A 125 -15.27 -26.29 -11.65
CA GLU A 125 -14.63 -26.70 -10.43
C GLU A 125 -13.14 -26.89 -10.72
N ASN A 126 -12.30 -26.18 -9.96
CA ASN A 126 -11.00 -26.62 -9.47
C ASN A 126 -10.54 -25.58 -8.45
N ALA A 127 -11.09 -25.68 -7.24
CA ALA A 127 -10.44 -25.09 -6.08
C ALA A 127 -9.10 -25.84 -5.88
N PRO A 128 -7.95 -25.15 -5.81
CA PRO A 128 -6.70 -25.84 -5.54
C PRO A 128 -6.77 -26.38 -4.12
N THR A 129 -6.80 -27.70 -4.04
CA THR A 129 -6.68 -28.46 -2.81
C THR A 129 -5.37 -28.04 -2.16
N THR A 130 -5.45 -27.69 -0.88
CA THR A 130 -4.34 -27.37 0.02
C THR A 130 -3.19 -28.36 -0.20
N GLY A 131 -2.16 -27.95 -0.93
CA GLY A 131 -0.95 -28.75 -1.15
C GLY A 131 -0.45 -28.87 -2.59
N GLU A 132 -1.23 -28.48 -3.61
CA GLU A 132 -0.70 -28.48 -4.98
C GLU A 132 0.15 -27.22 -5.20
N ALA A 133 1.45 -27.42 -5.48
CA ALA A 133 2.38 -26.32 -5.68
C ALA A 133 1.98 -25.53 -6.93
N MET A 134 1.48 -24.31 -6.76
CA MET A 134 1.28 -23.37 -7.87
C MET A 134 2.60 -23.22 -8.62
N THR A 135 2.60 -23.62 -9.89
CA THR A 135 3.78 -23.58 -10.79
C THR A 135 3.51 -22.63 -11.94
N PHE A 136 4.51 -22.38 -12.78
CA PHE A 136 4.40 -21.45 -13.89
C PHE A 136 3.30 -21.86 -14.86
N SER A 137 3.06 -23.16 -15.05
CA SER A 137 1.95 -23.69 -15.87
C SER A 137 0.58 -23.11 -15.51
N THR A 138 0.34 -22.78 -14.25
CA THR A 138 -0.93 -22.20 -13.77
C THR A 138 -1.15 -20.78 -14.28
N VAL A 139 -0.07 -20.00 -14.42
CA VAL A 139 -0.11 -18.59 -14.83
C VAL A 139 0.35 -18.37 -16.28
N GLU A 140 0.90 -19.41 -16.93
CA GLU A 140 1.39 -19.35 -18.31
C GLU A 140 0.31 -18.90 -19.29
N GLY A 141 -0.93 -19.35 -19.08
CA GLY A 141 -2.09 -18.93 -19.88
C GLY A 141 -2.31 -17.42 -19.86
N ILE A 142 -2.05 -16.76 -18.73
CA ILE A 142 -2.16 -15.30 -18.59
C ILE A 142 -1.08 -14.63 -19.43
N PHE A 143 0.19 -15.03 -19.29
CA PHE A 143 1.29 -14.44 -20.06
C PHE A 143 1.11 -14.62 -21.57
N ARG A 144 0.55 -15.75 -22.01
CA ARG A 144 0.21 -15.99 -23.42
C ARG A 144 -0.96 -15.14 -23.90
N LYS A 145 -2.03 -15.03 -23.10
CA LYS A 145 -3.20 -14.17 -23.41
C LYS A 145 -2.80 -12.72 -23.65
N TYR A 146 -1.87 -12.19 -22.85
CA TYR A 146 -1.38 -10.81 -22.96
C TYR A 146 -0.12 -10.67 -23.84
N ARG A 147 0.26 -11.73 -24.57
CA ARG A 147 1.35 -11.74 -25.55
C ARG A 147 2.71 -11.31 -24.96
N CYS A 148 2.93 -11.56 -23.67
CA CYS A 148 4.16 -11.15 -22.97
C CYS A 148 5.40 -11.77 -23.62
N MET A 149 5.30 -13.03 -24.06
CA MET A 149 6.40 -13.77 -24.68
C MET A 149 6.79 -13.28 -26.07
N GLU A 150 6.02 -12.39 -26.72
CA GLU A 150 6.43 -11.85 -28.02
C GLU A 150 7.56 -10.84 -27.90
N CYS A 151 7.55 -10.03 -26.83
CA CYS A 151 8.61 -9.08 -26.54
C CYS A 151 9.61 -9.60 -25.50
N HIS A 152 9.16 -10.44 -24.56
CA HIS A 152 9.98 -11.05 -23.51
C HIS A 152 10.42 -12.47 -23.90
N ASN A 153 11.16 -12.57 -25.00
CA ASN A 153 11.84 -13.79 -25.41
C ASN A 153 13.27 -13.50 -25.91
N SER A 154 14.17 -14.46 -25.70
CA SER A 154 15.59 -14.43 -26.05
C SER A 154 15.86 -14.49 -27.56
N LYS A 155 14.86 -14.83 -28.37
CA LYS A 155 15.01 -14.86 -29.84
C LYS A 155 14.87 -13.47 -30.46
N GLU A 156 14.30 -12.50 -29.76
CA GLU A 156 14.19 -11.11 -30.18
C GLU A 156 15.16 -10.20 -29.39
N SER A 157 16.46 -10.43 -29.59
CA SER A 157 17.61 -9.80 -28.89
C SER A 157 17.71 -8.27 -28.96
N ASN A 158 16.76 -7.59 -29.62
CA ASN A 158 16.87 -6.18 -30.00
C ASN A 158 15.75 -5.30 -29.41
N LYS A 159 14.85 -5.84 -28.58
CA LYS A 159 13.58 -5.18 -28.24
C LYS A 159 13.22 -5.07 -26.76
N VAL A 160 14.05 -5.55 -25.84
CA VAL A 160 13.67 -5.62 -24.42
C VAL A 160 14.50 -4.67 -23.57
N GLU A 161 13.81 -3.72 -22.92
CA GLU A 161 14.41 -2.81 -21.92
C GLU A 161 14.70 -3.52 -20.58
N ALA A 162 14.43 -4.83 -20.48
CA ALA A 162 14.64 -5.66 -19.30
C ALA A 162 15.05 -7.09 -19.71
N ASP A 163 16.04 -7.67 -19.05
CA ASP A 163 16.52 -9.06 -19.22
C ASP A 163 15.52 -10.09 -18.64
N LEU A 164 14.27 -10.02 -19.12
CA LEU A 164 13.16 -10.90 -18.72
C LEU A 164 12.77 -11.76 -19.92
N ASP A 165 12.96 -13.08 -19.81
CA ASP A 165 12.48 -14.09 -20.75
C ASP A 165 11.73 -15.20 -20.00
N PHE A 166 10.42 -15.30 -20.25
CA PHE A 166 9.57 -16.32 -19.63
C PHE A 166 9.91 -17.76 -20.07
N SER A 167 10.74 -17.94 -21.10
CA SER A 167 11.27 -19.23 -21.54
C SER A 167 12.48 -19.70 -20.71
N PHE A 168 13.11 -18.80 -19.95
CA PHE A 168 14.28 -19.09 -19.12
C PHE A 168 13.99 -18.68 -17.66
N PRO A 169 13.63 -19.64 -16.79
CA PRO A 169 13.30 -19.40 -15.38
C PRO A 169 14.34 -18.58 -14.60
N THR A 170 15.61 -18.68 -14.99
CA THR A 170 16.72 -17.96 -14.37
C THR A 170 16.60 -16.44 -14.54
N THR A 171 16.02 -15.98 -15.65
CA THR A 171 15.87 -14.54 -15.96
C THR A 171 14.69 -13.93 -15.22
N THR A 172 13.66 -14.71 -14.93
CA THR A 172 12.43 -14.21 -14.28
C THR A 172 12.60 -13.97 -12.79
N ARG A 173 13.61 -14.60 -12.15
CA ARG A 173 13.81 -14.55 -10.70
C ARG A 173 13.93 -13.12 -10.16
N ALA A 174 14.61 -12.22 -10.86
CA ALA A 174 14.75 -10.84 -10.43
C ALA A 174 13.41 -10.08 -10.46
N PHE A 175 12.50 -10.47 -11.36
CA PHE A 175 11.20 -9.81 -11.54
C PHE A 175 10.10 -10.41 -10.68
N THR A 176 10.25 -11.68 -10.29
CA THR A 176 9.32 -12.37 -9.39
C THR A 176 9.74 -12.28 -7.93
N SER A 177 10.91 -11.74 -7.61
CA SER A 177 11.35 -11.52 -6.23
C SER A 177 10.70 -10.26 -5.66
N PRO A 178 9.92 -10.36 -4.57
CA PRO A 178 9.37 -9.20 -3.89
C PRO A 178 10.45 -8.28 -3.32
N ASN A 179 10.30 -6.96 -3.51
CA ASN A 179 11.16 -5.97 -2.85
C ASN A 179 10.88 -5.88 -1.34
N GLN A 180 9.72 -6.36 -0.89
CA GLN A 180 9.37 -6.55 0.51
C GLN A 180 9.09 -8.04 0.76
N GLN A 181 9.80 -8.64 1.72
CA GLN A 181 9.63 -10.04 2.07
C GLN A 181 8.17 -10.35 2.43
N GLY A 182 7.64 -11.43 1.84
CA GLY A 182 6.26 -11.88 2.07
C GLY A 182 5.19 -11.05 1.36
N ASN A 183 5.55 -10.02 0.58
CA ASN A 183 4.59 -9.17 -0.13
C ASN A 183 4.75 -9.27 -1.65
N PRO A 184 4.07 -10.21 -2.33
CA PRO A 184 4.21 -10.42 -3.78
C PRO A 184 3.84 -9.19 -4.61
N ALA A 185 3.02 -8.27 -4.09
CA ALA A 185 2.64 -7.03 -4.79
C ALA A 185 3.83 -6.10 -5.07
N THR A 186 4.92 -6.26 -4.31
CA THR A 186 6.15 -5.46 -4.47
C THR A 186 7.13 -6.05 -5.46
N ALA A 187 6.83 -7.20 -6.08
CA ALA A 187 7.68 -7.79 -7.09
C ALA A 187 7.68 -6.90 -8.35
N PRO A 188 8.84 -6.67 -9.01
CA PRO A 188 8.92 -5.81 -10.20
C PRO A 188 7.93 -6.20 -11.31
N LEU A 189 7.68 -7.50 -11.50
CA LEU A 189 6.67 -7.99 -12.43
C LEU A 189 5.27 -7.46 -12.09
N VAL A 190 4.88 -7.53 -10.81
CA VAL A 190 3.55 -7.11 -10.34
C VAL A 190 3.40 -5.59 -10.43
N LEU A 191 4.44 -4.85 -10.09
CA LEU A 191 4.47 -3.40 -10.22
C LEU A 191 4.28 -2.97 -11.68
N ALA A 192 4.87 -3.68 -12.65
CA ALA A 192 4.74 -3.35 -14.06
C ALA A 192 3.35 -3.65 -14.65
N ILE A 193 2.70 -4.73 -14.19
CA ILE A 193 1.38 -5.16 -14.72
C ILE A 193 0.19 -4.55 -13.97
N THR A 194 0.44 -3.78 -12.91
CA THR A 194 -0.60 -3.09 -12.16
C THR A 194 -0.90 -1.73 -12.81
N PRO A 195 -2.18 -1.32 -12.95
CA PRO A 195 -2.53 0.00 -13.47
C PRO A 195 -1.83 1.14 -12.70
N GLY A 196 -1.32 2.13 -13.42
CA GLY A 196 -0.61 3.28 -12.83
C GLY A 196 0.90 3.12 -12.74
N ALA A 197 1.47 2.01 -13.20
CA ALA A 197 2.92 1.87 -13.37
C ALA A 197 3.46 2.95 -14.32
N GLY A 198 4.63 3.52 -14.02
CA GLY A 198 5.28 4.51 -14.89
C GLY A 198 5.63 3.96 -16.28
N ARG A 199 5.85 2.64 -16.37
CA ARG A 199 6.03 1.89 -17.62
C ARG A 199 5.12 0.66 -17.56
N PRO A 200 3.83 0.80 -17.92
CA PRO A 200 2.86 -0.28 -17.76
C PRO A 200 3.12 -1.40 -18.76
N MET A 201 2.88 -2.62 -18.32
CA MET A 201 2.97 -3.83 -19.13
C MET A 201 1.60 -4.52 -19.17
N PRO A 202 1.10 -4.91 -20.36
CA PRO A 202 1.72 -4.72 -21.68
C PRO A 202 1.75 -3.24 -22.12
N PRO A 203 2.73 -2.82 -22.94
CA PRO A 203 2.88 -1.43 -23.37
C PRO A 203 1.79 -0.99 -24.35
N ASN A 204 1.17 -1.96 -25.03
CA ASN A 204 0.04 -1.75 -25.94
C ASN A 204 -1.06 -2.77 -25.62
N GLY A 205 -2.32 -2.34 -25.69
CA GLY A 205 -3.48 -3.19 -25.48
C GLY A 205 -4.06 -3.11 -24.06
N PRO A 206 -5.01 -4.00 -23.72
CA PRO A 206 -5.67 -3.99 -22.42
C PRO A 206 -4.70 -4.42 -21.32
N MET A 207 -4.83 -3.77 -20.15
CA MET A 207 -4.13 -4.20 -18.94
C MET A 207 -4.64 -5.55 -18.45
N ILE A 208 -3.78 -6.22 -17.68
CA ILE A 208 -4.12 -7.47 -17.00
C ILE A 208 -5.23 -7.21 -15.97
N SER A 209 -6.23 -8.08 -15.91
CA SER A 209 -7.34 -7.89 -14.96
C SER A 209 -6.87 -8.08 -13.52
N LYS A 210 -7.54 -7.44 -12.54
CA LYS A 210 -7.19 -7.56 -11.12
C LYS A 210 -7.14 -9.03 -10.64
N GLY A 211 -8.07 -9.86 -11.12
CA GLY A 211 -8.11 -11.29 -10.78
C GLY A 211 -6.93 -12.07 -11.35
N GLU A 212 -6.47 -11.74 -12.56
CA GLU A 212 -5.29 -12.37 -13.17
C GLU A 212 -3.99 -11.88 -12.53
N VAL A 213 -3.90 -10.60 -12.14
CA VAL A 213 -2.78 -10.09 -11.34
C VAL A 213 -2.70 -10.83 -9.99
N GLN A 214 -3.84 -11.13 -9.36
CA GLN A 214 -3.86 -11.92 -8.13
C GLN A 214 -3.31 -13.34 -8.32
N GLN A 215 -3.67 -14.02 -9.41
CA GLN A 215 -3.12 -15.35 -9.70
C GLN A 215 -1.59 -15.33 -9.88
N ILE A 216 -1.06 -14.27 -10.51
CA ILE A 216 0.39 -14.06 -10.63
C ILE A 216 1.03 -13.81 -9.25
N MET A 217 0.40 -13.01 -8.40
CA MET A 217 0.86 -12.80 -7.02
C MET A 217 0.88 -14.08 -6.19
N ASP A 218 -0.14 -14.93 -6.33
CA ASP A 218 -0.24 -16.19 -5.62
C ASP A 218 0.86 -17.18 -6.07
N TRP A 219 1.16 -17.22 -7.38
CA TRP A 219 2.31 -17.97 -7.91
C TRP A 219 3.65 -17.44 -7.39
N ILE A 220 3.82 -16.12 -7.32
CA ILE A 220 5.01 -15.50 -6.72
C ILE A 220 5.13 -15.86 -5.24
N ALA A 221 4.04 -15.78 -4.49
CA ALA A 221 3.99 -16.16 -3.07
C ALA A 221 4.32 -17.65 -2.85
N ALA A 222 3.97 -18.52 -3.80
CA ALA A 222 4.34 -19.93 -3.82
C ALA A 222 5.81 -20.20 -4.20
N GLY A 223 6.60 -19.14 -4.44
CA GLY A 223 8.02 -19.21 -4.76
C GLY A 223 8.34 -19.14 -6.25
N ALA A 224 7.38 -18.71 -7.09
CA ALA A 224 7.54 -18.53 -8.53
C ALA A 224 8.18 -19.74 -9.24
N LYS A 225 7.71 -20.94 -8.87
CA LYS A 225 8.25 -22.21 -9.39
C LYS A 225 7.88 -22.39 -10.85
N PHE A 226 8.80 -22.88 -11.68
CA PHE A 226 8.57 -23.18 -13.10
C PHE A 226 8.19 -24.64 -13.31
#